data_AF-A0A6L7RWJ1-F1
#
_entry.id   AF-A0A6L7RWJ1-F1
#
_cell.length_a   1.000
_cell.length_b   1.000
_cell.length_c   1.000
_cell.angle_alpha   90.00
_cell.angle_beta   90.00
_cell.angle_gamma   90.00
#
_symmetry.space_group_name_H-M   'P 1'
#
loop_
_entity.id
_entity.type
_entity.pdbx_description
1 polymer ?
#
loop_
_entity_poly.entity_id
_entity_poly.type
_entity_poly.pdbx_seq_one_letter_code
_entity_poly.pdbx_strand_id
1 'polypeptide(L)'
;MSQIVAEFGRSRDPGPSLRRIEEHFGQSFQAWRIQLPREAVENRQRGTIVQAGWTIWFLFGSDESGEYLDYYSTHRMTSDSHVRIHEDGRVESLESLWEMRRTSDDPAEAERLEDEFWEHNEQVARVLEAKGFGLQGDEHGSAIVNRGLLESRESNRRIRGLTETADD
;
A
#
# COMPACT_ATOMS: atom_id res chain seq x y z
N MET A 1 -1.14 -46.80 31.14
CA MET A 1 -0.31 -46.16 30.09
C MET A 1 -1.24 -45.89 28.91
N SER A 2 -2.00 -44.81 28.99
CA SER A 2 -1.77 -43.49 28.35
C SER A 2 -2.58 -43.37 27.05
N GLN A 3 -3.75 -42.76 27.17
CA GLN A 3 -4.53 -42.20 26.06
C GLN A 3 -3.79 -40.97 25.51
N ILE A 4 -3.56 -40.96 24.20
CA ILE A 4 -3.18 -39.75 23.46
C ILE A 4 -4.49 -39.06 23.07
N VAL A 5 -4.77 -37.92 23.70
CA VAL A 5 -5.87 -37.05 23.31
C VAL A 5 -5.28 -36.01 22.37
N ALA A 6 -5.68 -36.06 21.11
CA ALA A 6 -5.40 -35.01 20.13
C ALA A 6 -6.25 -33.78 20.48
N GLU A 7 -5.66 -32.75 21.07
CA GLU A 7 -6.30 -31.45 21.22
C GLU A 7 -6.29 -30.74 19.86
N PHE A 8 -7.44 -30.75 19.18
CA PHE A 8 -7.72 -29.86 18.06
C PHE A 8 -7.68 -28.41 18.56
N GLY A 9 -6.95 -27.57 17.82
CA GLY A 9 -6.62 -26.19 18.17
C GLY A 9 -7.82 -25.36 18.60
N ARG A 10 -7.79 -24.89 19.85
CA ARG A 10 -8.61 -23.76 20.29
C ARG A 10 -8.14 -22.54 19.49
N SER A 11 -9.05 -21.83 18.82
CA SER A 11 -8.70 -20.54 18.21
C SER A 11 -8.10 -19.65 19.29
N ARG A 12 -6.85 -19.22 19.11
CA ARG A 12 -6.23 -18.23 19.98
C ARG A 12 -6.96 -16.92 19.74
N ASP A 13 -7.71 -16.45 20.74
CA ASP A 13 -8.16 -15.06 20.80
C ASP A 13 -6.93 -14.19 20.46
N PRO A 14 -6.98 -13.33 19.42
CA PRO A 14 -5.89 -12.40 19.18
C PRO A 14 -5.71 -11.64 20.48
N GLY A 15 -4.50 -11.68 21.04
CA GLY A 15 -4.20 -11.04 22.32
C GLY A 15 -4.70 -9.59 22.33
N PRO A 16 -4.91 -8.98 23.51
CA PRO A 16 -5.46 -7.63 23.63
C PRO A 16 -4.74 -6.55 22.79
N SER A 17 -3.49 -6.80 22.37
CA SER A 17 -2.71 -5.97 21.44
C SER A 17 -3.32 -5.81 20.05
N LEU A 18 -3.84 -6.88 19.43
CA LEU A 18 -4.30 -6.84 18.03
C LEU A 18 -5.73 -6.29 17.87
N ARG A 19 -6.52 -6.27 18.94
CA ARG A 19 -7.90 -5.75 18.90
C ARG A 19 -7.95 -4.29 18.46
N ARG A 20 -7.03 -3.45 18.94
CA ARG A 20 -6.97 -2.03 18.55
C ARG A 20 -6.62 -1.86 17.08
N ILE A 21 -5.72 -2.70 16.57
CA ILE A 21 -5.38 -2.72 15.15
C ILE A 21 -6.61 -3.05 14.30
N GLU A 22 -7.34 -4.11 14.65
CA GLU A 22 -8.57 -4.50 13.96
C GLU A 22 -9.65 -3.41 14.03
N GLU A 23 -9.83 -2.80 15.20
CA GLU A 23 -10.79 -1.71 15.41
C GLU A 23 -10.47 -0.49 14.54
N HIS A 24 -9.22 -0.03 14.54
CA HIS A 24 -8.81 1.12 13.73
C HIS A 24 -8.92 0.82 12.24
N PHE A 25 -8.44 -0.34 11.79
CA PHE A 25 -8.58 -0.75 10.39
C PHE A 25 -10.07 -0.81 9.98
N GLY A 26 -10.90 -1.45 10.80
CA GLY A 26 -12.32 -1.58 10.55
C GLY A 26 -13.06 -0.23 10.52
N GLN A 27 -12.64 0.75 11.33
CA GLN A 27 -13.15 2.12 11.29
C GLN A 27 -12.78 2.82 9.98
N SER A 28 -11.51 2.72 9.54
CA SER A 28 -11.05 3.35 8.28
C SER A 28 -11.85 2.91 7.06
N PHE A 29 -12.28 1.64 7.03
CA PHE A 29 -13.02 1.07 5.90
C PHE A 29 -14.48 0.71 6.23
N GLN A 30 -15.05 1.27 7.30
CA GLN A 30 -16.38 0.91 7.81
C GLN A 30 -17.48 1.09 6.76
N ALA A 31 -17.41 2.16 5.96
CA ALA A 31 -18.39 2.46 4.92
C ALA A 31 -18.52 1.35 3.87
N TRP A 32 -17.46 0.57 3.66
CA TRP A 32 -17.42 -0.56 2.71
C TRP A 32 -17.49 -1.93 3.38
N ARG A 33 -17.63 -1.96 4.72
CA ARG A 33 -17.64 -3.18 5.54
C ARG A 33 -16.43 -4.07 5.28
N ILE A 34 -15.27 -3.45 5.06
CA ILE A 34 -14.01 -4.17 4.90
C ILE A 34 -13.41 -4.40 6.28
N GLN A 35 -12.93 -5.61 6.52
CA GLN A 35 -12.31 -6.05 7.77
C GLN A 35 -11.09 -6.90 7.43
N LEU A 36 -10.12 -6.98 8.35
CA LEU A 36 -9.00 -7.90 8.18
C LEU A 36 -9.49 -9.35 8.23
N PRO A 37 -8.96 -10.26 7.40
CA PRO A 37 -9.25 -11.67 7.53
C PRO A 37 -8.79 -12.20 8.89
N ARG A 38 -9.69 -12.85 9.63
CA ARG A 38 -9.41 -13.36 10.99
C ARG A 38 -8.16 -14.25 11.04
N GLU A 39 -8.01 -15.14 10.08
CA GLU A 39 -6.84 -16.03 9.99
C GLU A 39 -5.53 -15.25 9.80
N ALA A 40 -5.58 -14.14 9.06
CA ALA A 40 -4.42 -13.30 8.83
C ALA A 40 -4.00 -12.57 10.10
N VAL A 41 -4.96 -12.09 10.90
CA VAL A 41 -4.71 -11.47 12.22
C VAL A 41 -4.15 -12.51 13.19
N GLU A 42 -4.78 -13.68 13.32
CA GLU A 42 -4.35 -14.73 14.24
C GLU A 42 -2.91 -15.20 13.95
N ASN A 43 -2.56 -15.33 12.67
CA ASN A 43 -1.27 -15.86 12.23
C ASN A 43 -0.24 -14.79 11.83
N ARG A 44 -0.56 -13.50 11.99
CA ARG A 44 0.26 -12.37 11.48
C ARG A 44 0.64 -12.54 10.01
N GLN A 45 -0.27 -13.08 9.21
CA GLN A 45 -0.02 -13.28 7.79
C GLN A 45 -0.29 -11.97 7.05
N ARG A 46 0.64 -11.62 6.15
CA ARG A 46 0.37 -10.60 5.14
C ARG A 46 -0.71 -11.06 4.18
N GLY A 47 -1.35 -10.12 3.49
CA GLY A 47 -2.32 -10.44 2.46
C GLY A 47 -2.77 -9.23 1.66
N THR A 48 -3.75 -9.47 0.81
CA THR A 48 -4.38 -8.45 -0.03
C THR A 48 -5.90 -8.60 0.06
N ILE A 49 -6.60 -7.47 0.19
CA ILE A 49 -8.06 -7.39 0.14
C ILE A 49 -8.44 -6.62 -1.13
N VAL A 50 -9.29 -7.22 -1.96
CA VAL A 50 -9.90 -6.56 -3.12
C VAL A 50 -11.41 -6.50 -2.90
N GLN A 51 -11.94 -5.33 -2.55
CA GLN A 51 -13.35 -5.17 -2.23
C GLN A 51 -13.83 -3.74 -2.48
N ALA A 52 -15.03 -3.61 -3.07
CA ALA A 52 -15.71 -2.33 -3.24
C ALA A 52 -14.88 -1.21 -3.91
N GLY A 53 -13.96 -1.58 -4.82
CA GLY A 53 -13.08 -0.65 -5.52
C GLY A 53 -11.75 -0.36 -4.80
N TRP A 54 -11.55 -0.92 -3.61
CA TRP A 54 -10.30 -0.90 -2.88
C TRP A 54 -9.41 -2.08 -3.26
N THR A 55 -8.10 -1.82 -3.36
CA THR A 55 -7.06 -2.85 -3.19
C THR A 55 -6.24 -2.46 -1.98
N ILE A 56 -6.18 -3.34 -0.97
CA ILE A 56 -5.49 -3.09 0.29
C ILE A 56 -4.49 -4.21 0.51
N TRP A 57 -3.21 -3.91 0.38
CA TRP A 57 -2.14 -4.81 0.80
C TRP A 57 -1.83 -4.52 2.25
N PHE A 58 -1.61 -5.56 3.05
CA PHE A 58 -1.35 -5.42 4.47
C PHE A 58 -0.32 -6.45 4.94
N LEU A 59 0.46 -6.07 5.95
CA LEU A 59 1.45 -6.93 6.59
C LEU A 59 1.61 -6.58 8.06
N PHE A 60 1.97 -7.56 8.86
CA PHE A 60 2.26 -7.39 10.28
C PHE A 60 3.76 -7.34 10.50
N GLY A 61 4.17 -6.51 11.46
CA GLY A 61 5.55 -6.42 11.91
C GLY A 61 5.63 -6.12 13.40
N SER A 62 6.85 -5.97 13.89
CA SER A 62 7.13 -5.58 15.27
C SER A 62 8.34 -4.66 15.33
N ASP A 63 8.30 -3.66 16.20
CA ASP A 63 9.44 -2.80 16.53
C ASP A 63 9.56 -2.63 18.06
N GLU A 64 10.39 -1.68 18.51
CA GLU A 64 10.61 -1.40 19.93
C GLU A 64 9.34 -0.98 20.69
N SER A 65 8.29 -0.54 19.97
CA SER A 65 7.01 -0.09 20.53
C SER A 65 5.95 -1.19 20.57
N GLY A 66 6.21 -2.38 19.99
CA GLY A 66 5.28 -3.51 19.97
C GLY A 66 4.94 -4.02 18.57
N GLU A 67 3.85 -4.79 18.45
CA GLU A 67 3.32 -5.23 17.15
C GLU A 67 2.65 -4.06 16.40
N TYR A 68 2.71 -4.10 15.06
CA TYR A 68 2.01 -3.15 14.21
C TYR A 68 1.48 -3.82 12.93
N LEU A 69 0.52 -3.17 12.29
CA LEU A 69 0.03 -3.45 10.94
C LEU A 69 0.41 -2.29 10.03
N ASP A 70 1.13 -2.58 8.95
CA ASP A 70 1.24 -1.65 7.83
C ASP A 70 0.24 -2.05 6.75
N TYR A 71 -0.48 -1.08 6.19
CA TYR A 71 -1.25 -1.28 4.98
C TYR A 71 -0.98 -0.19 3.93
N TYR A 72 -1.02 -0.61 2.67
CA TYR A 72 -1.09 0.28 1.51
C TYR A 72 -2.44 0.07 0.85
N SER A 73 -3.18 1.13 0.61
CA SER A 73 -4.52 1.06 0.02
C SER A 73 -4.62 1.98 -1.19
N THR A 74 -5.10 1.43 -2.31
CA THR A 74 -5.46 2.17 -3.51
C THR A 74 -6.98 2.10 -3.68
N HIS A 75 -7.59 3.15 -4.21
CA HIS A 75 -9.00 3.13 -4.59
C HIS A 75 -9.21 3.89 -5.88
N ARG A 76 -10.07 3.37 -6.77
CA ARG A 76 -10.29 3.91 -8.12
C ARG A 76 -10.80 5.38 -8.19
N MET A 77 -11.13 6.01 -7.05
CA MET A 77 -11.66 7.39 -6.99
C MET A 77 -10.95 8.29 -5.98
N THR A 78 -9.97 7.80 -5.24
CA THR A 78 -9.29 8.56 -4.19
C THR A 78 -7.82 8.21 -4.19
N SER A 79 -7.02 9.13 -3.66
CA SER A 79 -5.59 8.91 -3.59
C SER A 79 -5.19 7.72 -2.73
N ASP A 80 -4.07 7.12 -3.10
CA ASP A 80 -3.40 6.09 -2.33
C ASP A 80 -3.10 6.52 -0.89
N SER A 81 -3.11 5.56 0.03
CA SER A 81 -2.73 5.77 1.43
C SER A 81 -1.80 4.66 1.91
N HIS A 82 -0.78 5.03 2.65
CA HIS A 82 0.14 4.12 3.34
C HIS A 82 0.07 4.44 4.83
N VAL A 83 -0.29 3.45 5.65
CA VAL A 83 -0.60 3.68 7.08
C VAL A 83 -0.01 2.57 7.93
N ARG A 84 0.52 2.96 9.09
CA ARG A 84 0.87 2.05 10.18
C ARG A 84 -0.12 2.20 11.33
N ILE A 85 -0.62 1.08 11.84
CA ILE A 85 -1.42 1.02 13.07
C ILE A 85 -0.64 0.18 14.09
N HIS A 86 -0.29 0.80 15.22
CA HIS A 86 0.41 0.16 16.32
C HIS A 86 -0.57 -0.56 17.26
N GLU A 87 -0.11 -1.57 17.99
CA GLU A 87 -0.93 -2.33 18.95
C GLU A 87 -1.51 -1.47 20.08
N ASP A 88 -0.90 -0.33 20.39
CA ASP A 88 -1.40 0.64 21.36
C ASP A 88 -2.55 1.51 20.80
N GLY A 89 -2.84 1.42 19.50
CA GLY A 89 -3.85 2.21 18.79
C GLY A 89 -3.31 3.49 18.14
N ARG A 90 -2.01 3.79 18.27
CA ARG A 90 -1.39 4.90 17.56
C ARG A 90 -1.41 4.62 16.05
N VAL A 91 -1.76 5.64 15.27
CA VAL A 91 -1.83 5.56 13.81
C VAL A 91 -0.84 6.56 13.22
N GLU A 92 -0.06 6.10 12.24
CA GLU A 92 0.89 6.94 11.50
C GLU A 92 0.57 6.90 10.01
N SER A 93 0.51 8.08 9.39
CA SER A 93 0.53 8.20 7.94
C SER A 93 1.98 8.10 7.46
N LEU A 94 2.23 7.17 6.55
CA LEU A 94 3.51 6.97 5.90
C LEU A 94 3.46 7.52 4.48
N GLU A 95 4.63 7.69 3.86
CA GLU A 95 4.69 8.20 2.48
C GLU A 95 3.99 7.24 1.51
N SER A 96 3.14 7.81 0.64
CA SER A 96 2.47 7.14 -0.46
C SER A 96 2.92 7.70 -1.80
N LEU A 97 2.63 6.96 -2.87
CA LEU A 97 2.93 7.40 -4.23
C LEU A 97 2.11 8.65 -4.56
N TRP A 98 2.75 9.59 -5.25
CA TRP A 98 2.05 10.69 -5.87
C TRP A 98 1.44 10.23 -7.19
N GLU A 99 0.13 10.44 -7.33
CA GLU A 99 -0.62 10.13 -8.54
C GLU A 99 -0.59 11.28 -9.55
N MET A 100 -0.43 12.52 -9.06
CA MET A 100 -0.46 13.72 -9.89
C MET A 100 0.81 14.53 -9.71
N ARG A 101 1.48 14.79 -10.83
CA ARG A 101 2.60 15.71 -10.91
C ARG A 101 2.09 17.15 -10.95
N ARG A 102 2.71 18.04 -10.20
CA ARG A 102 2.50 19.49 -10.36
C ARG A 102 3.05 19.97 -11.71
N THR A 103 2.50 21.05 -12.25
CA THR A 103 2.93 21.61 -13.54
C THR A 103 3.23 23.09 -13.42
N SER A 104 4.14 23.59 -14.27
CA SER A 104 4.49 24.99 -14.40
C SER A 104 4.63 25.35 -15.88
N ASP A 105 4.33 26.60 -16.24
CA ASP A 105 4.57 27.15 -17.58
C ASP A 105 6.04 27.58 -17.76
N ASP A 106 6.78 27.78 -16.67
CA ASP A 106 8.23 28.00 -16.71
C ASP A 106 8.95 26.67 -16.97
N PRO A 107 9.70 26.52 -18.08
CA PRO A 107 10.36 25.26 -18.42
C PRO A 107 11.33 24.74 -17.35
N ALA A 108 12.07 25.62 -16.68
CA ALA A 108 13.02 25.21 -15.64
C ALA A 108 12.30 24.64 -14.41
N GLU A 109 11.23 25.31 -13.96
CA GLU A 109 10.40 24.80 -12.87
C GLU A 109 9.62 23.55 -13.28
N ALA A 110 9.17 23.43 -14.53
CA ALA A 110 8.49 22.25 -15.04
C ALA A 110 9.40 21.01 -15.02
N GLU A 111 10.68 21.16 -15.38
CA GLU A 111 11.69 20.09 -15.28
C GLU A 111 11.96 19.72 -13.81
N ARG A 112 12.13 20.70 -12.93
CA ARG A 112 12.32 20.47 -11.49
C ARG A 112 11.16 19.68 -10.86
N LEU A 113 9.91 20.05 -11.18
CA LEU A 113 8.71 19.36 -10.68
C LEU A 113 8.55 17.95 -11.27
N GLU A 114 9.07 17.71 -12.48
CA GLU A 114 9.13 16.37 -13.08
C GLU A 114 10.13 15.48 -12.34
N ASP A 115 11.32 15.99 -12.07
CA ASP A 115 12.35 15.23 -11.36
C ASP A 115 11.93 14.94 -9.92
N GLU A 116 11.38 15.92 -9.20
CA GLU A 116 10.86 15.75 -7.84
C GLU A 116 9.78 14.65 -7.76
N PHE A 117 8.86 14.62 -8.73
CA PHE A 117 7.80 13.61 -8.77
C PHE A 117 8.34 12.19 -8.98
N TRP A 118 9.29 12.02 -9.90
CA TRP A 118 9.87 10.71 -10.17
C TRP A 118 10.77 10.23 -9.03
N GLU A 119 11.59 11.12 -8.45
CA GLU A 119 12.46 10.79 -7.31
C GLU A 119 11.64 10.37 -6.08
N HIS A 120 10.58 11.12 -5.75
CA HIS A 120 9.65 10.78 -4.67
C HIS A 120 9.04 9.39 -4.89
N ASN A 121 8.44 9.17 -6.06
CA ASN A 121 7.77 7.91 -6.34
C ASN A 121 8.72 6.71 -6.38
N GLU A 122 9.95 6.90 -6.87
CA GLU A 122 10.99 5.87 -6.85
C GLU A 122 11.40 5.52 -5.41
N GLN A 123 11.58 6.52 -4.55
CA GLN A 123 11.90 6.31 -3.14
C GLN A 123 10.78 5.54 -2.43
N VAL A 124 9.53 5.96 -2.61
CA VAL A 124 8.37 5.28 -2.00
C VAL A 124 8.24 3.85 -2.53
N ALA A 125 8.39 3.63 -3.83
CA ALA A 125 8.33 2.28 -4.42
C ALA A 125 9.38 1.34 -3.81
N ARG A 126 10.61 1.82 -3.61
CA ARG A 126 11.68 1.04 -2.93
C ARG A 126 11.31 0.71 -1.48
N VAL A 127 10.71 1.64 -0.75
CA VAL A 127 10.23 1.39 0.62
C VAL A 127 9.13 0.33 0.64
N LEU A 128 8.15 0.41 -0.26
CA LEU A 128 7.06 -0.56 -0.33
C LEU A 128 7.56 -1.96 -0.70
N GLU A 129 8.50 -2.05 -1.64
CA GLU A 129 9.13 -3.31 -2.01
C GLU A 129 9.95 -3.90 -0.86
N ALA A 130 10.77 -3.07 -0.19
CA ALA A 130 11.56 -3.49 0.97
C ALA A 130 10.70 -4.00 2.14
N LYS A 131 9.51 -3.43 2.32
CA LYS A 131 8.52 -3.92 3.30
C LYS A 131 7.86 -5.23 2.87
N GLY A 132 7.91 -5.58 1.59
CA GLY A 132 7.33 -6.81 1.07
C GLY A 132 5.84 -6.68 0.74
N PHE A 133 5.36 -5.48 0.41
CA PHE A 133 4.01 -5.27 -0.11
C PHE A 133 3.79 -5.97 -1.46
N GLY A 134 4.87 -6.31 -2.19
CA GLY A 134 4.84 -7.22 -3.32
C GLY A 134 3.72 -6.90 -4.30
N LEU A 135 3.59 -5.61 -4.67
CA LEU A 135 2.45 -5.11 -5.44
C LEU A 135 2.26 -5.85 -6.78
N GLN A 136 3.25 -6.64 -7.24
CA GLN A 136 3.22 -7.39 -8.48
C GLN A 136 2.35 -8.67 -8.40
N GLY A 137 1.21 -8.70 -9.10
CA GLY A 137 0.64 -9.99 -9.54
C GLY A 137 -0.87 -10.08 -9.73
N ASP A 138 -1.69 -9.43 -8.89
CA ASP A 138 -3.15 -9.63 -8.84
C ASP A 138 -3.94 -8.31 -8.80
N GLU A 139 -3.49 -7.31 -9.55
CA GLU A 139 -4.06 -5.95 -9.52
C GLU A 139 -5.38 -5.82 -10.29
N HIS A 140 -6.37 -5.18 -9.66
CA HIS A 140 -7.55 -4.66 -10.37
C HIS A 140 -7.12 -3.46 -11.22
N GLY A 141 -7.76 -3.23 -12.38
CA GLY A 141 -7.29 -2.28 -13.41
C GLY A 141 -7.02 -0.83 -12.98
N SER A 142 -7.49 -0.39 -11.81
CA SER A 142 -7.14 0.91 -11.22
C SER A 142 -5.72 0.97 -10.64
N ALA A 143 -5.16 -0.14 -10.13
CA ALA A 143 -3.77 -0.21 -9.67
C ALA A 143 -2.77 -0.32 -10.84
N ILE A 144 -3.22 -0.90 -11.96
CA ILE A 144 -2.43 -1.03 -13.20
C ILE A 144 -2.10 0.35 -13.82
N VAL A 145 -3.01 1.33 -13.73
CA VAL A 145 -2.80 2.67 -14.32
C VAL A 145 -1.67 3.43 -13.62
N ASN A 146 -1.57 3.32 -12.29
CA ASN A 146 -0.47 3.95 -11.55
C ASN A 146 0.87 3.29 -11.89
N ARG A 147 0.91 1.98 -12.13
CA ARG A 147 2.14 1.26 -12.50
C ARG A 147 2.62 1.56 -13.92
N GLY A 148 1.72 1.65 -14.92
CA GLY A 148 2.10 1.96 -16.30
C GLY A 148 2.74 3.35 -16.46
N LEU A 149 2.45 4.27 -15.54
CA LEU A 149 3.12 5.57 -15.46
C LEU A 149 4.51 5.43 -14.80
N LEU A 150 4.68 4.56 -13.81
CA LEU A 150 5.92 4.35 -13.04
C LEU A 150 7.00 3.53 -13.76
N GLU A 151 6.64 2.79 -14.81
CA GLU A 151 7.58 1.84 -15.44
C GLU A 151 8.56 2.44 -16.44
N SER A 152 8.52 3.73 -16.83
CA SER A 152 9.71 4.36 -17.45
C SER A 152 9.58 5.87 -17.76
N ARG A 153 10.38 6.68 -17.04
CA ARG A 153 10.85 8.02 -17.46
C ARG A 153 11.37 8.01 -18.91
N GLU A 154 11.99 6.90 -19.34
CA GLU A 154 12.45 6.70 -20.72
C GLU A 154 11.33 6.50 -21.76
N SER A 155 10.23 5.84 -21.41
CA SER A 155 9.11 5.63 -22.35
C SER A 155 8.34 6.94 -22.59
N ASN A 156 8.20 7.78 -21.55
CA ASN A 156 7.64 9.12 -21.70
C ASN A 156 8.56 10.09 -22.46
N ARG A 157 9.89 10.03 -22.25
CA ARG A 157 10.84 10.80 -23.08
C ARG A 157 10.80 10.41 -24.55
N ARG A 158 10.67 9.11 -24.88
CA ARG A 158 10.56 8.66 -26.28
C ARG A 158 9.30 9.19 -26.98
N ILE A 159 8.18 9.31 -26.27
CA ILE A 159 6.95 9.89 -26.83
C ILE A 159 7.12 11.38 -27.13
N ARG A 160 7.74 12.16 -26.23
CA ARG A 160 8.00 13.60 -26.46
C ARG A 160 9.09 13.87 -27.51
N GLY A 161 10.11 13.02 -27.60
CA GLY A 161 11.15 13.15 -28.63
C GLY A 161 10.66 12.84 -30.06
N LEU A 162 9.49 12.20 -30.21
CA LEU A 162 8.87 11.95 -31.52
C LEU A 162 7.99 13.13 -32.00
N THR A 163 7.64 14.07 -31.12
CA THR A 163 6.84 15.25 -31.48
C THR A 163 7.66 16.47 -31.90
N GLU A 164 9.00 16.43 -31.78
CA GLU A 164 9.90 17.55 -32.15
C GLU A 164 10.60 17.39 -33.51
N THR A 165 10.29 16.35 -34.30
CA THR A 165 10.91 16.14 -35.63
C THR A 165 9.92 16.22 -36.80
N ALA A 166 8.84 16.97 -36.67
CA ALA A 166 7.88 17.17 -37.75
C ALA A 166 7.50 18.66 -37.87
N ASP A 167 8.46 19.49 -38.23
CA ASP A 167 8.26 20.74 -38.95
C ASP A 167 9.62 21.19 -39.52
N ASP A 168 9.92 20.75 -40.75
CA ASP A 168 10.88 21.33 -41.68
C ASP A 168 10.28 21.22 -43.11
#